data_AF-A0A4Y1RF67-F1
#
_entry.id   AF-A0A4Y1RF67-F1
#
_cell.length_a   1.000
_cell.length_b   1.000
_cell.length_c   1.000
_cell.angle_alpha   90.00
_cell.angle_beta   90.00
_cell.angle_gamma   90.00
#
_symmetry.space_group_name_H-M   'P 1'
#
loop_
_entity.id
_entity.type
_entity.pdbx_description
1 polymer ?
#
loop_
_entity_poly.entity_id
_entity_poly.type
_entity_poly.pdbx_seq_one_letter_code
_entity_poly.pdbx_strand_id
1 'polypeptide(L)'
;MGLLLGSFPDEYTTHVVDVVAMPQRGTGVSVEAIDHVFQTDVLDMLKQTQRLKLTCCGCGGDPIQSVKGKVVIDAFRLINPNTVMLGQEPHPILAILTNHPALIHGLNRNYYSLAVNFRMNGLEEKMLLSLHKKKWTDGLTMRQFDAHSKTNEQTLQMSNLAIKYNNALQEDGDAQPEKLAIANVGRADDKKHLEEHVYNMMSSNIAQTLGTVLDTVAF
;
A
#
# COMPACT_ATOMS: atom_id res chain seq x y z
N MET A 1 -19.62 0.50 -5.41
CA MET A 1 -20.11 -0.89 -5.47
C MET A 1 -19.60 -1.53 -6.75
N GLY A 2 -19.35 -2.84 -6.76
CA GLY A 2 -18.85 -3.55 -7.93
C GLY A 2 -19.24 -5.02 -7.91
N LEU A 3 -19.11 -5.67 -9.06
CA LEU A 3 -19.31 -7.11 -9.21
C LEU A 3 -17.97 -7.84 -9.11
N LEU A 4 -17.95 -8.91 -8.34
CA LEU A 4 -16.84 -9.86 -8.29
C LEU A 4 -17.12 -10.99 -9.27
N LEU A 5 -16.16 -11.23 -10.16
CA LEU A 5 -16.20 -12.29 -11.17
C LEU A 5 -15.16 -13.33 -10.83
N GLY A 6 -15.53 -14.60 -10.98
CA GLY A 6 -14.68 -15.70 -10.58
C GLY A 6 -15.41 -17.02 -10.54
N SER A 7 -14.74 -18.07 -10.08
CA SER A 7 -15.27 -19.44 -10.11
C SER A 7 -15.34 -20.06 -8.73
N PHE A 8 -16.30 -20.97 -8.56
CA PHE A 8 -16.39 -21.89 -7.43
C PHE A 8 -15.78 -23.23 -7.86
N PRO A 9 -14.52 -23.53 -7.53
CA PRO A 9 -13.95 -24.87 -7.74
C PRO A 9 -14.59 -25.93 -6.85
N ASP A 10 -14.99 -25.57 -5.63
CA ASP A 10 -15.60 -26.42 -4.61
C ASP A 10 -16.57 -25.61 -3.73
N GLU A 11 -17.24 -26.27 -2.79
CA GLU A 11 -18.25 -25.65 -1.93
C GLU A 11 -17.67 -24.71 -0.86
N TYR A 12 -16.37 -24.84 -0.54
CA TYR A 12 -15.73 -24.09 0.53
C TYR A 12 -14.83 -22.97 0.02
N THR A 13 -14.33 -23.08 -1.23
CA THR A 13 -13.41 -22.10 -1.81
C THR A 13 -14.07 -21.30 -2.92
N THR A 14 -13.85 -19.99 -2.90
CA THR A 14 -14.27 -19.08 -3.95
C THR A 14 -13.05 -18.39 -4.54
N HIS A 15 -12.82 -18.56 -5.85
CA HIS A 15 -11.76 -17.83 -6.55
C HIS A 15 -12.33 -16.62 -7.26
N VAL A 16 -11.94 -15.42 -6.79
CA VAL A 16 -12.22 -14.16 -7.51
C VAL A 16 -11.05 -13.88 -8.44
N VAL A 17 -11.34 -13.60 -9.71
CA VAL A 17 -10.34 -13.37 -10.77
C VAL A 17 -10.41 -11.94 -11.30
N ASP A 18 -11.61 -11.37 -11.39
CA ASP A 18 -11.81 -10.04 -11.96
C ASP A 18 -12.86 -9.26 -11.17
N VAL A 19 -12.80 -7.93 -11.22
CA VAL A 19 -13.71 -7.03 -10.50
C VAL A 19 -14.15 -5.93 -11.43
N VAL A 20 -15.47 -5.77 -11.59
CA VAL A 20 -16.05 -4.71 -12.43
C VAL A 20 -16.72 -3.69 -11.55
N ALA A 21 -16.31 -2.43 -11.68
CA ALA A 21 -16.96 -1.31 -11.01
C ALA A 21 -18.35 -1.06 -11.62
N MET A 22 -19.36 -0.89 -10.78
CA MET A 22 -20.71 -0.51 -11.22
C MET A 22 -20.91 1.00 -11.10
N PRO A 23 -21.49 1.66 -12.11
CA PRO A 23 -21.82 3.08 -12.01
C PRO A 23 -22.89 3.29 -10.94
N GLN A 24 -22.72 4.32 -10.11
CA GLN A 24 -23.69 4.69 -9.09
C GLN A 24 -24.69 5.70 -9.67
N ARG A 25 -26.00 5.39 -9.61
CA ARG A 25 -27.06 6.38 -9.88
C ARG A 25 -27.52 6.99 -8.56
N GLY A 26 -27.03 8.19 -8.22
CA GLY A 26 -27.46 8.96 -7.03
C GLY A 26 -26.39 9.13 -5.94
N THR A 27 -26.79 9.71 -4.80
CA THR A 27 -25.90 10.10 -3.68
C THR A 27 -25.69 9.01 -2.62
N GLY A 28 -26.28 7.81 -2.79
CA GLY A 28 -26.25 6.73 -1.80
C GLY A 28 -25.64 5.43 -2.32
N VAL A 29 -25.10 4.62 -1.40
CA VAL A 29 -24.60 3.25 -1.65
C VAL A 29 -25.73 2.23 -1.42
N SER A 30 -26.92 2.47 -1.97
CA SER A 30 -28.04 1.54 -1.88
C SER A 30 -27.98 0.49 -3.00
N VAL A 31 -28.51 -0.71 -2.74
CA VAL A 31 -28.59 -1.81 -3.72
C VAL A 31 -29.48 -1.44 -4.91
N GLU A 32 -30.44 -0.53 -4.70
CA GLU A 32 -31.36 0.01 -5.71
C GLU A 32 -30.69 0.97 -6.70
N ALA A 33 -29.48 1.46 -6.39
CA ALA A 33 -28.70 2.33 -7.27
C ALA A 33 -27.95 1.56 -8.36
N ILE A 34 -28.06 0.22 -8.38
CA ILE A 34 -27.43 -0.66 -9.36
C ILE A 34 -28.31 -0.75 -10.60
N ASP A 35 -27.75 -0.38 -11.75
CA ASP A 35 -28.42 -0.47 -13.04
C ASP A 35 -28.37 -1.91 -13.58
N HIS A 36 -29.51 -2.60 -13.54
CA HIS A 36 -29.65 -3.96 -14.06
C HIS A 36 -29.40 -4.07 -15.57
N VAL A 37 -29.67 -3.01 -16.33
CA VAL A 37 -29.43 -2.99 -17.78
C VAL A 37 -27.93 -3.02 -18.03
N PHE A 38 -27.20 -2.12 -17.36
CA PHE A 38 -25.74 -2.07 -17.43
C PHE A 38 -25.10 -3.39 -16.98
N GLN A 39 -25.60 -4.00 -15.91
CA GLN A 39 -25.12 -5.30 -15.46
C GLN A 39 -25.29 -6.39 -16.54
N THR A 40 -26.44 -6.42 -17.20
CA THR A 40 -26.74 -7.44 -18.22
C THR A 40 -25.86 -7.25 -19.45
N ASP A 41 -25.71 -6.00 -19.92
CA ASP A 41 -24.88 -5.66 -21.07
C ASP A 41 -23.40 -6.00 -20.80
N VAL A 42 -22.88 -5.64 -19.62
CA VAL A 42 -21.51 -5.97 -19.21
C VAL A 42 -21.30 -7.48 -19.15
N LEU A 43 -22.27 -8.22 -18.61
CA LEU A 43 -22.19 -9.67 -18.59
C LEU A 43 -22.15 -10.24 -20.00
N ASP A 44 -22.97 -9.74 -20.92
CA ASP A 44 -22.97 -10.21 -22.31
C ASP A 44 -21.66 -9.88 -23.04
N MET A 45 -21.06 -8.72 -22.80
CA MET A 45 -19.72 -8.39 -23.30
C MET A 45 -18.64 -9.32 -22.71
N LEU A 46 -18.74 -9.66 -21.43
CA LEU A 46 -17.80 -10.59 -20.79
C LEU A 46 -17.96 -12.03 -21.29
N LYS A 47 -19.19 -12.44 -21.64
CA LYS A 47 -19.44 -13.75 -22.27
C LYS A 47 -18.71 -13.87 -23.60
N GLN A 48 -18.68 -12.81 -24.42
CA GLN A 48 -17.96 -12.79 -25.70
C GLN A 48 -16.45 -12.99 -25.53
N THR A 49 -15.88 -12.53 -24.42
CA THR A 49 -14.44 -12.67 -24.10
C THR A 49 -14.12 -13.96 -23.33
N GLN A 50 -15.09 -14.88 -23.19
CA GLN A 50 -14.98 -16.13 -22.43
C GLN A 50 -14.68 -15.95 -20.93
N ARG A 51 -14.95 -14.77 -20.36
CA ARG A 51 -14.79 -14.48 -18.93
C ARG A 51 -16.10 -14.72 -18.18
N LEU A 52 -16.51 -15.98 -18.06
CA LEU A 52 -17.73 -16.35 -17.34
C LEU A 52 -17.39 -16.94 -15.96
N LYS A 53 -17.89 -16.27 -14.92
CA LYS A 53 -18.66 -16.83 -13.78
C LYS A 53 -18.82 -15.70 -12.74
N LEU A 54 -20.02 -15.57 -12.19
CA LEU A 54 -20.38 -14.55 -11.20
C LEU A 54 -20.16 -15.10 -9.80
N THR A 55 -19.56 -14.30 -8.93
CA THR A 55 -19.36 -14.64 -7.52
C THR A 55 -20.20 -13.74 -6.64
N CYS A 56 -21.10 -14.34 -5.86
CA CYS A 56 -21.90 -13.62 -4.86
C CYS A 56 -21.22 -13.64 -3.49
N CYS A 57 -20.18 -12.82 -3.31
CA CYS A 57 -19.57 -12.54 -2.02
C CYS A 57 -19.50 -11.03 -1.81
N GLY A 58 -19.87 -10.54 -0.63
CA GLY A 58 -19.65 -9.14 -0.25
C GLY A 58 -18.22 -8.97 0.23
N CYS A 59 -17.41 -8.19 -0.49
CA CYS A 59 -16.06 -7.82 -0.05
C CYS A 59 -16.01 -6.32 0.22
N GLY A 60 -15.53 -5.95 1.39
CA GLY A 60 -15.28 -4.57 1.81
C GLY A 60 -13.79 -4.36 2.00
N GLY A 61 -13.23 -3.35 1.33
CA GLY A 61 -11.87 -2.90 1.57
C GLY A 61 -11.88 -1.47 2.09
N ASP A 62 -11.07 -1.20 3.12
CA ASP A 62 -10.89 0.14 3.67
C ASP A 62 -9.60 0.76 3.12
N PRO A 63 -9.68 1.64 2.09
CA PRO A 63 -8.50 2.24 1.48
C PRO A 63 -7.77 3.19 2.44
N ILE A 64 -8.48 3.77 3.42
CA ILE A 64 -7.93 4.72 4.39
C ILE A 64 -7.03 4.03 5.42
N GLN A 65 -7.38 2.80 5.83
CA GLN A 65 -6.62 2.04 6.83
C GLN A 65 -5.54 1.14 6.21
N SER A 66 -5.57 0.96 4.90
CA SER A 66 -4.59 0.17 4.17
C SER A 66 -3.33 0.99 3.93
N VAL A 67 -2.20 0.51 4.46
CA VAL A 67 -0.88 1.15 4.32
C VAL A 67 0.10 0.18 3.67
N LYS A 68 1.25 0.68 3.20
CA LYS A 68 2.29 -0.17 2.60
C LYS A 68 2.70 -1.28 3.60
N GLY A 69 2.48 -2.53 3.22
CA GLY A 69 2.76 -3.71 4.06
C GLY A 69 1.56 -4.23 4.89
N LYS A 70 0.43 -3.51 4.92
CA LYS A 70 -0.81 -3.96 5.56
C LYS A 70 -2.02 -3.52 4.74
N VAL A 71 -2.60 -4.46 4.01
CA VAL A 71 -3.84 -4.25 3.27
C VAL A 71 -4.99 -4.78 4.13
N VAL A 72 -5.96 -3.93 4.46
CA VAL A 72 -7.12 -4.29 5.27
C VAL A 72 -8.28 -4.60 4.33
N ILE A 73 -8.57 -5.89 4.16
CA ILE A 73 -9.69 -6.40 3.35
C ILE A 73 -10.41 -7.45 4.16
N ASP A 74 -11.71 -7.26 4.31
CA ASP A 74 -12.60 -8.23 4.93
C ASP A 74 -13.69 -8.66 3.93
N ALA A 75 -14.02 -9.95 3.95
CA ALA A 75 -15.10 -10.53 3.17
C ALA A 75 -16.18 -11.05 4.12
N PHE A 76 -17.45 -10.79 3.80
CA PHE A 76 -18.57 -11.15 4.66
C PHE A 76 -19.64 -11.91 3.89
N ARG A 77 -20.36 -12.78 4.62
CA ARG A 77 -21.51 -13.51 4.11
C ARG A 77 -22.64 -13.51 5.13
N LEU A 78 -23.85 -13.23 4.67
CA LEU A 78 -25.05 -13.21 5.50
C LEU A 78 -25.41 -14.61 6.01
N ILE A 79 -25.87 -14.68 7.25
CA ILE A 79 -26.44 -15.88 7.86
C ILE A 79 -27.94 -15.87 7.58
N ASN A 80 -28.50 -17.04 7.27
CA ASN A 80 -29.94 -17.18 7.14
C ASN A 80 -30.59 -17.07 8.53
N PRO A 81 -31.53 -16.13 8.77
CA PRO A 81 -32.15 -15.96 10.08
C PRO A 81 -32.90 -17.21 10.56
N ASN A 82 -33.42 -18.02 9.64
CA ASN A 82 -34.16 -19.23 9.97
C ASN A 82 -33.27 -20.32 10.58
N THR A 83 -31.99 -20.39 10.20
CA THR A 83 -31.07 -21.39 10.76
C THR A 83 -30.66 -21.04 12.19
N VAL A 84 -30.56 -19.75 12.51
CA VAL A 84 -30.30 -19.25 13.87
C VAL A 84 -31.47 -19.57 14.80
N MET A 85 -32.70 -19.41 14.33
CA MET A 85 -33.90 -19.77 15.12
C MET A 85 -34.04 -21.27 15.39
N LEU A 86 -33.51 -22.12 14.50
CA LEU A 86 -33.45 -23.57 14.69
C LEU A 86 -32.32 -24.02 15.63
N GLY A 87 -31.50 -23.10 16.15
CA GLY A 87 -30.38 -23.42 17.05
C GLY A 87 -29.24 -24.21 16.39
N GLN A 88 -29.23 -24.32 15.06
CA GLN A 88 -28.11 -24.90 14.32
C GLN A 88 -27.00 -23.87 14.18
N GLU A 89 -25.77 -24.25 14.55
CA GLU A 89 -24.63 -23.37 14.33
C GLU A 89 -24.40 -23.19 12.82
N PRO A 90 -24.38 -21.94 12.31
CA PRO A 90 -24.26 -21.67 10.88
C PRO A 90 -22.82 -21.86 10.35
N HIS A 91 -21.91 -22.42 11.14
CA HIS A 91 -20.47 -22.40 10.86
C HIS A 91 -19.97 -23.74 10.29
N PRO A 92 -19.45 -23.77 9.06
CA PRO A 92 -18.53 -24.83 8.67
C PRO A 92 -17.18 -24.57 9.35
N ILE A 93 -16.99 -25.06 10.59
CA ILE A 93 -15.77 -25.43 11.38
C ILE A 93 -14.47 -24.56 11.31
N LEU A 94 -14.29 -23.61 10.39
CA LEU A 94 -13.00 -22.96 10.09
C LEU A 94 -13.08 -21.44 9.85
N ALA A 95 -13.97 -20.71 10.54
CA ALA A 95 -14.01 -19.25 10.50
C ALA A 95 -13.32 -18.66 11.75
N ILE A 96 -11.99 -18.57 11.73
CA ILE A 96 -11.18 -17.95 12.78
C ILE A 96 -10.62 -16.63 12.26
N LEU A 97 -11.25 -15.51 12.61
CA LEU A 97 -10.54 -14.28 12.97
C LEU A 97 -11.50 -13.29 13.66
N THR A 98 -11.22 -12.98 14.92
CA THR A 98 -11.97 -12.02 15.75
C THR A 98 -11.53 -10.59 15.44
N ASN A 99 -12.11 -9.98 14.41
CA ASN A 99 -12.01 -8.52 14.20
C ASN A 99 -12.96 -7.80 15.18
N HIS A 100 -12.40 -7.32 16.30
CA HIS A 100 -13.12 -6.65 17.40
C HIS A 100 -14.11 -5.54 16.99
N PRO A 101 -13.87 -4.66 15.99
CA PRO A 101 -14.83 -3.61 15.64
C PRO A 101 -16.06 -4.13 14.88
N ALA A 102 -15.95 -5.20 14.10
CA ALA A 102 -17.05 -5.75 13.31
C ALA A 102 -18.09 -6.49 14.18
N LEU A 103 -17.71 -6.91 15.39
CA LEU A 103 -18.61 -7.52 16.38
C LEU A 103 -19.78 -6.61 16.76
N ILE A 104 -19.53 -5.30 16.86
CA ILE A 104 -20.52 -4.28 17.23
C ILE A 104 -21.63 -4.17 16.17
N HIS A 105 -21.30 -4.45 14.91
CA HIS A 105 -22.21 -4.35 13.77
C HIS A 105 -22.88 -5.69 13.40
N GLY A 106 -22.84 -6.69 14.28
CA GLY A 106 -23.57 -7.95 14.11
C GLY A 106 -22.80 -9.09 13.45
N LEU A 107 -21.47 -9.06 13.48
CA LEU A 107 -20.64 -10.23 13.17
C LEU A 107 -21.02 -11.41 14.08
N ASN A 108 -21.11 -12.61 13.51
CA ASN A 108 -21.60 -13.85 14.14
C ASN A 108 -23.09 -13.87 14.52
N ARG A 109 -23.86 -12.83 14.17
CA ARG A 109 -25.32 -12.80 14.34
C ARG A 109 -26.05 -12.69 13.00
N ASN A 110 -25.70 -11.67 12.22
CA ASN A 110 -26.34 -11.37 10.93
C ASN A 110 -25.47 -11.84 9.76
N TYR A 111 -24.16 -11.86 9.94
CA TYR A 111 -23.18 -12.30 8.95
C TYR A 111 -21.94 -12.88 9.63
N TYR A 112 -21.14 -13.64 8.90
CA TYR A 112 -19.83 -14.12 9.33
C TYR A 112 -18.73 -13.63 8.38
N SER A 113 -17.50 -13.59 8.89
CA SER A 113 -16.31 -13.22 8.12
C SER A 113 -15.73 -14.44 7.39
N LEU A 114 -15.21 -14.21 6.20
CA LEU A 114 -14.51 -15.18 5.37
C LEU A 114 -13.03 -14.84 5.33
N ALA A 115 -12.17 -15.86 5.46
CA ALA A 115 -10.73 -15.68 5.28
C ALA A 115 -10.41 -15.33 3.82
N VAL A 116 -9.64 -14.27 3.61
CA VAL A 116 -9.20 -13.81 2.29
C VAL A 116 -7.72 -14.13 2.12
N ASN A 117 -7.39 -14.85 1.04
CA ASN A 117 -6.01 -15.14 0.67
C ASN A 117 -5.73 -14.66 -0.76
N PHE A 118 -4.52 -14.17 -0.99
CA PHE A 118 -4.06 -13.75 -2.31
C PHE A 118 -3.28 -14.87 -2.99
N ARG A 119 -3.56 -15.09 -4.28
CA ARG A 119 -2.78 -15.96 -5.16
C ARG A 119 -2.01 -15.07 -6.13
N MET A 120 -0.71 -15.29 -6.25
CA MET A 120 0.13 -14.60 -7.23
C MET A 120 0.90 -15.63 -8.03
N ASN A 121 0.84 -15.52 -9.35
CA ASN A 121 1.62 -16.38 -10.24
C ASN A 121 3.06 -15.87 -10.35
N GLY A 122 4.02 -16.75 -10.63
CA GLY A 122 5.44 -16.35 -10.77
C GLY A 122 5.69 -15.35 -11.92
N LEU A 123 4.83 -15.36 -12.95
CA LEU A 123 4.88 -14.34 -14.02
C LEU A 123 4.37 -12.97 -13.54
N GLU A 124 3.30 -12.95 -12.75
CA GLU A 124 2.75 -11.73 -12.16
C GLU A 124 3.73 -11.13 -11.17
N GLU A 125 4.35 -11.98 -10.34
CA GLU A 125 5.41 -11.56 -9.42
C GLU A 125 6.57 -10.90 -10.16
N LYS A 126 7.10 -11.55 -11.21
CA LYS A 126 8.19 -10.99 -12.02
C LYS A 126 7.79 -9.68 -12.71
N MET A 127 6.56 -9.59 -13.21
CA MET A 127 6.02 -8.38 -13.82
C MET A 127 5.91 -7.25 -12.80
N LEU A 128 5.32 -7.49 -11.63
CA LEU A 128 5.15 -6.51 -10.56
C LEU A 128 6.50 -6.05 -10.00
N LEU A 129 7.44 -6.98 -9.81
CA LEU A 129 8.83 -6.66 -9.44
C LEU A 129 9.53 -5.80 -10.49
N SER A 130 9.11 -5.88 -11.76
CA SER A 130 9.70 -5.09 -12.83
C SER A 130 9.17 -3.66 -12.89
N LEU A 131 7.99 -3.36 -12.34
CA LEU A 131 7.42 -2.00 -12.31
C LEU A 131 8.24 -1.02 -11.49
N HIS A 132 8.86 -1.49 -10.40
CA HIS A 132 9.69 -0.66 -9.52
C HIS A 132 11.17 -0.62 -9.90
N LYS A 133 11.58 -1.32 -10.97
CA LYS A 133 12.96 -1.27 -11.42
C LYS A 133 13.21 0.08 -12.08
N LYS A 134 14.27 0.76 -11.64
CA LYS A 134 14.81 1.91 -12.36
C LYS A 134 15.22 1.47 -13.76
N LYS A 135 15.11 2.37 -14.75
CA LYS A 135 15.57 2.03 -16.10
C LYS A 135 17.08 1.81 -16.01
N TRP A 136 17.60 0.79 -16.70
CA TRP A 136 19.04 0.52 -16.70
C TRP A 136 19.84 1.73 -17.24
N THR A 137 19.23 2.52 -18.12
CA THR A 137 19.77 3.76 -18.66
C THR A 137 19.93 4.87 -17.62
N ASP A 138 19.13 4.87 -16.54
CA ASP A 138 19.18 5.94 -15.52
C ASP A 138 20.55 6.00 -14.83
N GLY A 139 21.31 4.89 -14.81
CA GLY A 139 22.67 4.82 -14.28
C GLY A 139 23.75 5.27 -15.26
N LEU A 140 23.43 5.40 -16.55
CA LEU A 140 24.33 5.88 -17.61
C LEU A 140 24.06 7.33 -17.98
N THR A 141 22.91 7.88 -17.56
CA THR A 141 22.62 9.30 -17.77
C THR A 141 23.36 10.14 -16.75
N MET A 142 24.28 10.95 -17.24
CA MET A 142 24.99 11.95 -16.45
C MET A 142 24.16 13.21 -16.27
N ARG A 143 24.13 13.74 -15.04
CA ARG A 143 23.51 15.05 -14.78
C ARG A 143 24.37 16.16 -15.37
N GLN A 144 23.75 17.27 -15.75
CA GLN A 144 24.47 18.46 -16.20
C GLN A 144 25.39 18.97 -15.08
N PHE A 145 26.66 19.22 -15.42
CA PHE A 145 27.69 19.64 -14.45
C PHE A 145 27.33 20.96 -13.75
N ASP A 146 26.79 21.93 -14.48
CA ASP A 146 26.40 23.23 -13.91
C ASP A 146 25.29 23.08 -12.87
N ALA A 147 24.28 22.24 -13.17
CA ALA A 147 23.17 21.98 -12.26
C ALA A 147 23.66 21.22 -11.01
N HIS A 148 24.53 20.24 -11.18
CA HIS A 148 25.11 19.49 -10.06
C HIS A 148 25.99 20.36 -9.18
N SER A 149 26.82 21.25 -9.76
CA SER A 149 27.63 22.20 -9.00
C SER A 149 26.75 23.11 -8.13
N LYS A 150 25.66 23.64 -8.70
CA LYS A 150 24.68 24.45 -7.95
C LYS A 150 24.04 23.67 -6.81
N THR A 151 23.66 22.41 -7.02
CA THR A 151 23.12 21.55 -5.95
C THR A 151 24.14 21.30 -4.85
N ASN A 152 25.41 21.11 -5.20
CA ASN A 152 26.49 20.90 -4.23
C ASN A 152 26.73 22.16 -3.39
N GLU A 153 26.74 23.34 -4.02
CA GLU A 153 26.84 24.63 -3.34
C GLU A 153 25.67 24.88 -2.38
N GLN A 154 24.44 24.57 -2.80
CA GLN A 154 23.26 24.67 -1.94
C GLN A 154 23.36 23.72 -0.74
N THR A 155 23.81 22.48 -0.97
CA THR A 155 23.98 21.49 0.10
C THR A 155 25.10 21.89 1.06
N LEU A 156 26.09 22.66 0.60
CA LEU A 156 27.18 23.23 1.40
C LEU A 156 26.72 24.27 2.45
N GLN A 157 25.45 24.71 2.40
CA GLN A 157 24.81 25.42 3.52
C GLN A 157 24.79 24.60 4.82
N MET A 158 25.20 23.33 4.76
CA MET A 158 25.64 22.48 5.89
C MET A 158 26.57 23.19 6.89
N SER A 159 27.39 24.15 6.46
CA SER A 159 28.25 24.92 7.39
C SER A 159 27.44 25.60 8.51
N ASN A 160 26.24 26.09 8.21
CA ASN A 160 25.38 26.72 9.21
C ASN A 160 24.84 25.69 10.22
N LEU A 161 24.53 24.47 9.76
CA LEU A 161 24.11 23.38 10.63
C LEU A 161 25.26 22.89 11.52
N ALA A 162 26.49 22.87 11.00
CA ALA A 162 27.67 22.51 11.79
C ALA A 162 27.95 23.51 12.92
N ILE A 163 27.78 24.81 12.64
CA ILE A 163 27.89 25.86 13.67
C ILE A 163 26.79 25.71 14.73
N LYS A 164 25.54 25.49 14.30
CA LYS A 164 24.42 25.25 15.22
C LYS A 164 24.64 24.02 16.09
N TYR A 165 25.10 22.93 15.49
CA TYR A 165 25.43 21.70 16.21
C TYR A 165 26.55 21.92 17.24
N ASN A 166 27.59 22.68 16.89
CA ASN A 166 28.66 23.02 17.84
C ASN A 166 28.15 23.88 19.00
N ASN A 167 27.29 24.85 18.72
CA ASN A 167 26.67 25.68 19.76
C ASN A 167 25.77 24.84 20.67
N ALA A 168 24.97 23.93 20.11
CA ALA A 168 24.13 23.01 20.88
C ALA A 168 24.97 22.10 21.78
N LEU A 169 26.10 21.57 21.29
CA LEU A 169 27.03 20.78 22.11
C LEU A 169 27.64 21.59 23.27
N GLN A 170 27.91 22.88 23.07
CA GLN A 170 28.42 23.74 24.13
C GLN A 170 27.35 24.04 25.18
N GLU A 171 26.09 24.19 24.78
CA GLU A 171 24.95 24.39 25.68
C GLU A 171 24.62 23.11 26.49
N ASP A 172 24.77 21.94 25.87
CA ASP A 172 24.43 20.65 26.47
C ASP A 172 25.41 20.23 27.60
N GLY A 173 26.66 20.70 27.58
CA GLY A 173 27.65 20.53 28.65
C GLY A 173 27.75 19.09 29.20
N ASP A 174 27.79 18.93 30.53
CA ASP A 174 27.78 17.63 31.24
C ASP A 174 26.37 17.17 31.64
N ALA A 175 25.32 17.64 30.96
CA ALA A 175 23.95 17.27 31.32
C ALA A 175 23.69 15.76 31.14
N GLN A 176 22.88 15.19 32.02
CA GLN A 176 22.46 13.79 31.95
C GLN A 176 21.67 13.53 30.64
N PRO A 177 21.94 12.43 29.93
CA PRO A 177 21.39 12.17 28.60
C PRO A 177 19.85 12.06 28.57
N GLU A 178 19.21 11.60 29.65
CA GLU A 178 17.74 11.55 29.74
C GLU A 178 17.10 12.94 29.80
N LYS A 179 17.74 13.91 30.45
CA LYS A 179 17.25 15.29 30.52
C LYS A 179 17.40 16.01 29.19
N LEU A 180 18.51 15.74 28.49
CA LEU A 180 18.74 16.22 27.13
C LEU A 180 17.71 15.63 26.15
N ALA A 181 17.39 14.34 26.27
CA ALA A 181 16.39 13.71 25.43
C ALA A 181 15.01 14.36 25.58
N ILE A 182 14.61 14.75 26.79
CA ILE A 182 13.35 15.45 27.06
C ILE A 182 13.41 16.91 26.57
N ALA A 183 14.53 17.60 26.78
CA ALA A 183 14.70 19.00 26.37
C ALA A 183 14.74 19.18 24.84
N ASN A 184 15.22 18.16 24.12
CA ASN A 184 15.35 18.16 22.67
C ASN A 184 14.08 17.69 21.95
N VAL A 185 13.05 17.23 22.67
CA VAL A 185 11.75 16.90 22.06
C VAL A 185 11.14 18.16 21.43
N GLY A 186 10.95 18.12 20.12
CA GLY A 186 10.37 19.23 19.34
C GLY A 186 11.39 20.21 18.76
N ARG A 187 12.68 20.04 19.04
CA ARG A 187 13.77 20.72 18.32
C ARG A 187 14.25 19.85 17.14
N ALA A 188 14.76 20.48 16.09
CA ALA A 188 15.35 19.76 14.96
C ALA A 188 16.71 19.18 15.38
N ASP A 189 16.92 17.88 15.15
CA ASP A 189 18.18 17.21 15.45
C ASP A 189 19.25 17.58 14.40
N ASP A 190 20.05 18.60 14.68
CA ASP A 190 21.08 19.10 13.77
C ASP A 190 22.08 18.01 13.34
N LYS A 191 22.43 17.09 14.25
CA LYS A 191 23.30 15.93 13.94
C LYS A 191 22.70 15.05 12.85
N LYS A 192 21.42 14.71 12.97
CA LYS A 192 20.73 13.81 12.03
C LYS A 192 20.59 14.47 10.66
N HIS A 193 20.32 15.77 10.63
CA HIS A 193 20.29 16.54 9.39
C HIS A 193 21.67 16.66 8.73
N LEU A 194 22.74 16.86 9.51
CA LEU A 194 24.11 16.83 9.00
C LEU A 194 24.43 15.49 8.34
N GLU A 195 24.14 14.38 9.03
CA GLU A 195 24.36 13.02 8.50
C GLU A 195 23.57 12.79 7.19
N GLU A 196 22.32 13.22 7.13
CA GLU A 196 21.47 13.11 5.93
C GLU A 196 22.03 13.91 4.74
N HIS A 197 22.43 15.16 4.97
CA HIS A 197 23.02 16.00 3.92
C HIS A 197 24.35 15.46 3.41
N VAL A 198 25.22 14.99 4.32
CA VAL A 198 26.49 14.36 3.98
C VAL A 198 26.28 13.09 3.16
N TYR A 199 25.33 12.24 3.57
CA TYR A 199 25.01 11.00 2.85
C TYR A 199 24.50 11.26 1.44
N ASN A 200 23.60 12.23 1.29
CA ASN A 200 23.05 12.62 -0.01
C ASN A 200 24.11 13.25 -0.92
N MET A 201 24.96 14.13 -0.38
CA MET A 201 26.06 14.76 -1.12
C MET A 201 27.06 13.71 -1.61
N MET A 202 27.52 12.82 -0.71
CA MET A 202 28.45 11.75 -1.08
C MET A 202 27.84 10.82 -2.13
N SER A 203 26.60 10.36 -1.93
CA SER A 203 25.94 9.46 -2.88
C SER A 203 25.82 10.08 -4.28
N SER A 204 25.46 11.37 -4.35
CA SER A 204 25.33 12.12 -5.60
C SER A 204 26.69 12.30 -6.29
N ASN A 205 27.71 12.69 -5.54
CA ASN A 205 29.05 12.97 -6.08
C ASN A 205 29.79 11.69 -6.50
N ILE A 206 29.65 10.61 -5.74
CA ILE A 206 30.23 9.30 -6.09
C ILE A 206 29.58 8.78 -7.36
N ALA A 207 28.24 8.83 -7.45
CA ALA A 207 27.53 8.38 -8.65
C ALA A 207 27.93 9.19 -9.89
N GLN A 208 28.06 10.51 -9.76
CA GLN A 208 28.51 11.37 -10.86
C GLN A 208 29.97 11.11 -11.25
N THR A 209 30.88 10.99 -10.28
CA THR A 209 32.30 10.72 -10.57
C THR A 209 32.49 9.33 -11.19
N LEU A 210 31.74 8.33 -10.73
CA LEU A 210 31.78 7.00 -11.32
C LEU A 210 31.21 7.01 -12.74
N GLY A 211 30.11 7.74 -12.96
CA GLY A 211 29.51 7.88 -14.28
C GLY A 211 30.44 8.57 -15.28
N THR A 212 31.16 9.64 -14.90
CA THR A 212 32.15 10.27 -15.79
C THR A 212 33.28 9.29 -16.16
N VAL A 213 33.81 8.56 -15.18
CA VAL A 213 34.90 7.60 -15.43
C VAL A 213 34.42 6.46 -16.33
N LEU A 214 33.23 5.92 -16.08
CA LEU A 214 32.65 4.89 -16.94
C LEU A 214 32.44 5.38 -18.37
N ASP A 215 31.91 6.59 -18.55
CA ASP A 215 31.70 7.18 -19.87
C ASP A 215 33.01 7.32 -20.64
N THR A 216 34.11 7.72 -19.99
CA THR A 216 35.43 7.86 -20.64
C THR A 216 36.08 6.54 -21.08
N VAL A 217 35.69 5.41 -20.48
CA VAL A 217 36.27 4.09 -20.77
C VAL A 217 35.36 3.28 -21.69
N ALA A 218 34.05 3.41 -21.56
CA ALA A 218 33.07 2.63 -22.30
C ALA A 218 32.69 3.25 -23.65
N PHE A 219 32.78 4.58 -23.80
CA PHE A 219 32.42 5.34 -24.99
C PHE A 219 33.57 6.20 -25.50
#